data_AF-A0A3E4TZ61-F1
#
_entry.id   AF-A0A3E4TZ61-F1
#
_cell.length_a   1.000
_cell.length_b   1.000
_cell.length_c   1.000
_cell.angle_alpha   90.00
_cell.angle_beta   90.00
_cell.angle_gamma   90.00
#
_symmetry.space_group_name_H-M   'P 1'
#
loop_
_entity.id
_entity.type
_entity.pdbx_description
1 polymer ?
#
loop_
_entity_poly.entity_id
_entity_poly.type
_entity_poly.pdbx_seq_one_letter_code
_entity_poly.pdbx_strand_id
1 'polypeptide(L)'
;MVCLSFLNKLKAYSNIEYLGEVIEHSWGPRVIRFYDLDEHFIEVGEDMQMVVKRFLASGMTMEELSYLTLGMEKRHLVYQMEES
;
A
#
# COMPACT_ATOMS: atom_id res chain seq x y z
N MET A 1 -7.11 2.65 2.61
CA MET A 1 -7.28 1.20 2.41
C MET A 1 -6.91 0.95 0.96
N VAL A 2 -6.35 -0.21 0.56
CA VAL A 2 -6.46 -0.62 -0.85
C VAL A 2 -7.91 -0.34 -1.24
N CYS A 3 -8.12 0.54 -2.22
CA CYS A 3 -9.36 1.31 -2.27
C CYS A 3 -10.57 0.37 -2.24
N LEU A 4 -11.59 0.70 -1.43
CA LEU A 4 -12.81 -0.11 -1.32
C LEU A 4 -13.40 -0.45 -2.69
N SER A 5 -13.29 0.47 -3.65
CA SER A 5 -13.70 0.25 -5.03
C SER A 5 -12.92 -0.85 -5.73
N PHE A 6 -11.61 -0.98 -5.48
CA PHE A 6 -10.79 -2.06 -6.04
C PHE A 6 -11.14 -3.41 -5.41
N LEU A 7 -11.23 -3.47 -4.08
CA LEU A 7 -11.60 -4.70 -3.38
C LEU A 7 -12.98 -5.21 -3.80
N ASN A 8 -13.96 -4.31 -3.96
CA ASN A 8 -15.29 -4.67 -4.43
C ASN A 8 -15.28 -5.17 -5.88
N LYS A 9 -14.45 -4.59 -6.76
CA LYS A 9 -14.25 -5.11 -8.11
C LYS A 9 -13.64 -6.50 -8.09
N LEU A 10 -12.62 -6.74 -7.25
CA LEU A 10 -11.95 -8.03 -7.13
C LEU A 10 -12.92 -9.12 -6.63
N LYS A 11 -13.78 -8.79 -5.67
CA LYS A 11 -14.83 -9.68 -5.15
C LYS A 11 -15.89 -10.07 -6.19
N ALA A 12 -16.02 -9.34 -7.29
CA ALA A 12 -16.94 -9.71 -8.37
C ALA A 12 -16.48 -10.96 -9.15
N TYR A 13 -15.22 -11.37 -8.99
CA TYR A 13 -14.65 -12.55 -9.60
C TYR A 13 -14.56 -13.68 -8.58
N SER A 14 -15.41 -14.71 -8.73
CA SER A 14 -15.52 -15.83 -7.78
C SER A 14 -14.36 -16.83 -7.85
N ASN A 15 -13.55 -16.75 -8.90
CA ASN A 15 -12.44 -17.67 -9.20
C ASN A 15 -11.07 -17.14 -8.73
N ILE A 16 -11.02 -15.98 -8.07
CA ILE A 16 -9.78 -15.45 -7.50
C ILE A 16 -9.51 -16.16 -6.17
N GLU A 17 -8.35 -16.80 -6.06
CA GLU A 17 -7.87 -17.37 -4.82
C GLU A 17 -7.08 -16.34 -4.02
N TYR A 18 -7.59 -15.98 -2.85
CA TYR A 18 -6.98 -15.00 -1.95
C TYR A 18 -6.02 -15.67 -0.99
N LEU A 19 -4.84 -15.08 -0.80
CA LEU A 19 -3.81 -15.54 0.13
C LEU A 19 -3.99 -14.98 1.55
N GLY A 20 -5.23 -14.69 1.92
CA GLY A 20 -5.62 -14.12 3.21
C GLY A 20 -6.43 -12.83 3.09
N GLU A 21 -6.55 -12.12 4.21
CA GLU A 21 -7.18 -10.80 4.26
C GLU A 21 -6.24 -9.68 3.80
N VAL A 22 -6.74 -8.45 3.77
CA VAL A 22 -5.88 -7.27 3.58
C VAL A 22 -4.95 -7.17 4.78
N ILE A 23 -3.65 -7.17 4.53
CA ILE A 23 -2.62 -7.05 5.58
C ILE A 23 -1.99 -5.67 5.53
N GLU A 24 -1.51 -5.19 6.67
CA GLU A 24 -0.66 -4.00 6.75
C GLU A 24 0.79 -4.43 6.91
N HIS A 25 1.66 -3.98 6.01
CA HIS A 25 3.09 -4.20 6.17
C HIS A 25 3.63 -3.36 7.32
N SER A 26 4.69 -3.83 7.98
CA SER A 26 5.34 -3.10 9.07
C SER A 26 5.88 -1.72 8.68
N TRP A 27 6.12 -1.52 7.38
CA TRP A 27 6.59 -0.26 6.79
C TRP A 27 5.45 0.58 6.19
N GLY A 28 4.19 0.18 6.40
CA GLY A 28 3.03 1.04 6.31
C GLY A 28 1.94 0.74 5.27
N PRO A 29 2.22 0.28 4.04
CA PRO A 29 1.14 0.08 3.08
C PRO A 29 0.27 -1.11 3.47
N ARG A 30 -1.02 -0.97 3.20
CA ARG A 30 -1.94 -2.10 3.19
C ARG A 30 -1.92 -2.77 1.84
N VAL A 31 -1.95 -4.09 1.82
CA VAL A 31 -1.86 -4.89 0.59
C VAL A 31 -2.87 -6.03 0.60
N ILE A 32 -3.26 -6.46 -0.59
CA ILE A 32 -4.00 -7.70 -0.81
C ILE A 32 -3.16 -8.63 -1.68
N ARG A 33 -3.24 -9.93 -1.39
CA ARG A 33 -2.48 -10.98 -2.08
C ARG A 33 -3.43 -12.01 -2.66
N PHE A 34 -3.17 -12.43 -3.88
CA PHE A 34 -3.96 -13.44 -4.59
C PHE A 34 -3.13 -14.04 -5.73
N TYR A 35 -3.62 -15.14 -6.29
CA TYR A 35 -3.06 -15.73 -7.50
C TYR A 35 -3.80 -15.27 -8.75
N ASP A 36 -3.09 -15.17 -9.87
CA ASP A 36 -3.75 -15.20 -11.18
C ASP A 36 -4.16 -16.63 -11.57
N LEU A 37 -4.67 -16.80 -12.80
CA LEU A 37 -5.15 -18.09 -13.29
C LEU A 37 -4.02 -19.10 -13.54
N ASP A 38 -2.79 -18.63 -13.63
CA ASP A 38 -1.59 -19.42 -13.88
C ASP A 38 -0.77 -19.61 -12.57
N GLU A 39 -1.38 -19.34 -11.42
CA GLU A 39 -0.78 -19.48 -10.08
C GLU A 39 0.42 -18.53 -9.82
N HIS A 40 0.53 -17.41 -10.54
CA HIS A 40 1.50 -16.38 -10.22
C HIS A 40 1.05 -15.55 -9.02
N PHE A 41 1.95 -15.36 -8.06
CA PHE A 41 1.72 -14.54 -6.88
C PHE A 41 1.61 -13.05 -7.25
N ILE A 42 0.49 -12.43 -6.91
CA ILE A 42 0.25 -10.99 -7.09
C ILE A 42 0.04 -10.33 -5.74
N GLU A 43 0.76 -9.24 -5.48
CA GLU A 43 0.52 -8.34 -4.36
C GLU A 43 0.15 -6.94 -4.89
N VAL A 44 -1.03 -6.45 -4.49
CA VAL A 44 -1.49 -5.10 -4.83
C VAL A 44 -1.56 -4.27 -3.57
N GLY A 45 -0.72 -3.24 -3.50
CA GLY A 45 -0.61 -2.34 -2.35
C GLY A 45 -1.26 -0.98 -2.53
N GLU A 46 -1.41 -0.27 -1.42
CA GLU A 46 -1.71 1.16 -1.44
C GLU A 46 -0.62 1.95 -2.17
N ASP A 47 -1.05 3.02 -2.83
CA ASP A 47 -0.15 4.02 -3.39
C ASP A 47 0.71 4.65 -2.27
N MET A 48 2.03 4.72 -2.49
CA MET A 48 2.96 5.21 -1.47
C MET A 48 2.79 6.70 -1.16
N GLN A 49 2.30 7.52 -2.09
CA GLN A 49 1.95 8.92 -1.80
C GLN A 49 0.84 8.99 -0.75
N MET A 50 -0.17 8.12 -0.87
CA MET A 50 -1.27 8.06 0.10
C MET A 50 -0.82 7.55 1.46
N VAL A 51 0.13 6.61 1.50
CA VAL A 51 0.74 6.11 2.74
C VAL A 51 1.54 7.22 3.43
N VAL A 52 2.40 7.92 2.68
CA VAL A 52 3.18 9.08 3.17
C VAL A 52 2.28 10.18 3.70
N LYS A 53 1.28 10.61 2.92
CA LYS A 53 0.31 11.64 3.32
C LYS A 53 -0.45 11.25 4.59
N ARG A 54 -0.81 9.97 4.74
CA ARG A 54 -1.48 9.43 5.95
C ARG A 54 -0.59 9.54 7.20
N PHE A 55 0.68 9.17 7.10
CA PHE A 55 1.59 9.22 8.25
C PHE A 55 1.95 10.65 8.67
N LEU A 56 2.11 11.55 7.71
CA LEU A 56 2.30 12.97 8.01
C LEU A 56 1.05 13.57 8.68
N ALA A 57 -0.14 13.20 8.20
CA ALA A 57 -1.40 13.62 8.83
C ALA A 57 -1.58 13.06 10.25
N SER A 58 -0.95 11.94 10.60
CA SER A 58 -0.92 11.44 11.99
C SER A 58 0.13 12.12 12.88
N GLY A 59 0.86 13.11 12.35
CA GLY A 59 1.85 13.89 13.09
C GLY A 59 3.27 13.33 13.08
N MET A 60 3.58 12.33 12.24
CA MET A 60 4.98 11.87 12.09
C MET A 60 5.83 12.94 11.44
N THR A 61 7.07 13.05 11.91
CA THR A 61 8.12 13.85 11.28
C THR A 61 8.65 13.16 10.02
N MET A 62 9.33 13.91 9.15
CA MET A 62 9.96 13.36 7.95
C MET A 62 11.07 12.34 8.29
N GLU A 63 11.76 12.56 9.42
CA GLU A 63 12.78 11.64 9.95
C GLU A 63 12.16 10.30 10.37
N GLU A 64 11.09 10.33 11.18
CA GLU A 64 10.39 9.12 11.62
C GLU A 64 9.78 8.36 10.44
N LEU A 65 9.17 9.10 9.51
CA LEU A 65 8.59 8.54 8.31
C LEU A 65 9.64 7.82 7.45
N SER A 66 10.79 8.45 7.21
CA SER A 66 11.90 7.85 6.46
C SER A 66 12.35 6.54 7.08
N TYR A 67 12.49 6.50 8.41
CA TYR A 67 12.84 5.27 9.13
C TYR A 67 11.77 4.18 8.97
N LEU A 68 10.49 4.53 9.10
CA LEU A 68 9.37 3.60 8.98
C LEU A 68 9.26 3.00 7.58
N THR A 69 9.41 3.81 6.53
CA THR A 69 9.28 3.39 5.13
C THR A 69 10.57 2.78 4.60
N LEU A 70 11.14 1.80 5.32
CA LEU A 70 12.35 1.06 4.92
C LEU A 70 13.56 1.93 4.57
N GLY A 71 13.68 3.13 5.16
CA GLY A 71 14.79 4.03 4.88
C GLY A 71 14.68 4.80 3.57
N MET A 72 13.47 5.00 3.01
CA MET A 72 13.27 5.89 1.85
C MET A 72 13.96 7.24 2.06
N GLU A 73 14.74 7.69 1.07
CA GLU A 73 15.41 8.98 1.17
C GLU A 73 14.41 10.13 1.27
N LYS A 74 14.75 11.16 2.07
CA LYS A 74 13.93 12.36 2.22
C LYS A 74 13.54 13.01 0.90
N ARG A 75 14.43 13.02 -0.11
CA ARG A 75 14.13 13.58 -1.44
C ARG A 75 13.00 12.82 -2.15
N HIS A 76 12.96 11.49 -2.00
CA HIS A 76 11.86 10.69 -2.54
C HIS A 76 10.57 10.95 -1.77
N LEU A 77 10.62 11.08 -0.44
CA LEU A 77 9.45 11.44 0.36
C LEU A 77 8.87 12.80 -0.06
N VAL A 78 9.72 13.80 -0.32
CA VAL A 78 9.29 15.12 -0.83
C VAL A 78 8.64 14.98 -2.22
N TYR A 79 9.22 14.20 -3.13
CA TYR A 79 8.61 13.94 -4.44
C TYR A 79 7.19 13.34 -4.31
N GLN A 80 7.00 12.38 -3.41
CA GLN A 80 5.67 11.78 -3.14
C GLN A 80 4.65 12.80 -2.58
N MET A 81 5.10 13.95 -2.08
CA MET A 81 4.22 15.03 -1.60
C MET A 81 3.91 16.08 -2.66
N GLU A 82 4.81 16.31 -3.61
CA GLU A 82 4.72 17.39 -4.61
C GLU A 82 3.90 17.01 -5.86
N GLU A 83 3.78 15.72 -6.19
CA GLU A 83 2.84 15.26 -7.22
C GLU A 83 1.42 15.17 -6.64
N SER A 84 0.50 15.99 -7.15
CA SER A 84 -0.94 15.94 -6.86
C SER A 84 -1.75 16.35 -8.09
#